data_AF-A0AAV1K1X3-F1
#
_entry.id   AF-A0AAV1K1X3-F1
#
_cell.length_a   1.000
_cell.length_b   1.000
_cell.length_c   1.000
_cell.angle_alpha   90.00
_cell.angle_beta   90.00
_cell.angle_gamma   90.00
#
_symmetry.space_group_name_H-M   'P 1'
#
loop_
_entity.id
_entity.type
_entity.pdbx_description
1 polymer ?
#
loop_
_entity_poly.entity_id
_entity_poly.type
_entity_poly.pdbx_seq_one_letter_code
_entity_poly.pdbx_strand_id
1 'polypeptide(L)'
;MSPPRTHELGGTYGKGTVVANYASGQILEATVEITAFHKGYWSFKICPEPTIETSQRCFDKYPLQLEDGGIFYYPPKGGTFTTRYRLPDGLSCDHCILQWRYIAGNNWGRCDNGTEAVGCGNQETFGACSDIAISPLRYTEPESIPLDLKSAQGLFRLLQKANVAPYYTKPKKKLNKRKSHRKPRNEVKAKKRKKMLWQFVALTTLTVEVLGHGRVLQPPGRATMWRMGFKTPANYDDSGLNCGGFDKQYTENEGNCGICGDAYDMSIPRPHELGGTYGKGIIVGKYESGQILEAIVDITAFHKGYWYFKLCPDPKNEPEQACFDKYPLELEDGGLFYYPPKGGTFTARYRLPDGLSCDHCILQWRYVAGNNWGVCSNGTQAIGCGNQETFGSCSDISIARLKYIDAESGPLVIEDAITQI
;
A
#
# COMPACT_ATOMS: atom_id res chain seq x y z
N MET A 1 -15.60 -24.80 34.20
CA MET A 1 -15.95 -23.50 33.59
C MET A 1 -17.35 -23.13 34.04
N SER A 2 -17.56 -21.91 34.50
CA SER A 2 -18.91 -21.42 34.80
C SER A 2 -19.75 -21.40 33.51
N PRO A 3 -21.05 -21.70 33.57
CA PRO A 3 -21.91 -21.60 32.40
C PRO A 3 -21.93 -20.15 31.87
N PRO A 4 -22.12 -19.95 30.55
CA PRO A 4 -22.29 -18.62 29.97
C PRO A 4 -23.41 -17.85 30.65
N ARG A 5 -23.25 -16.53 30.82
CA ARG A 5 -24.34 -15.72 31.37
C ARG A 5 -25.53 -15.73 30.40
N THR A 6 -26.72 -15.44 30.92
CA THR A 6 -27.98 -15.60 30.18
C THR A 6 -28.03 -14.85 28.86
N HIS A 7 -27.37 -13.69 28.73
CA HIS A 7 -27.37 -12.85 27.52
C HIS A 7 -26.05 -12.90 26.73
N GLU A 8 -25.09 -13.72 27.16
CA GLU A 8 -23.82 -13.94 26.45
C GLU A 8 -23.96 -15.15 25.50
N LEU A 9 -23.04 -15.27 24.54
CA LEU A 9 -23.05 -16.35 23.56
C LEU A 9 -23.05 -17.73 24.25
N GLY A 10 -24.01 -18.59 23.88
CA GLY A 10 -24.24 -19.88 24.53
C GLY A 10 -25.18 -19.83 25.74
N GLY A 11 -25.67 -18.65 26.11
CA GLY A 11 -26.67 -18.45 27.17
C GLY A 11 -28.11 -18.75 26.76
N THR A 12 -29.05 -18.47 27.67
CA THR A 12 -30.49 -18.61 27.42
C THR A 12 -30.96 -17.75 26.25
N TYR A 13 -30.47 -16.51 26.16
CA TYR A 13 -30.88 -15.50 25.18
C TYR A 13 -29.81 -15.23 24.11
N GLY A 14 -28.52 -15.44 24.40
CA GLY A 14 -27.42 -15.31 23.43
C GLY A 14 -27.26 -16.55 22.55
N LYS A 15 -28.16 -16.74 21.58
CA LYS A 15 -28.17 -17.94 20.71
C LYS A 15 -27.17 -17.89 19.54
N GLY A 16 -26.53 -16.75 19.28
CA GLY A 16 -25.62 -16.60 18.13
C GLY A 16 -26.36 -16.47 16.79
N THR A 17 -27.65 -16.14 16.82
CA THR A 17 -28.47 -16.02 15.61
C THR A 17 -28.20 -14.66 14.96
N VAL A 18 -27.57 -14.66 13.78
CA VAL A 18 -27.36 -13.45 12.99
C VAL A 18 -28.70 -12.78 12.66
N VAL A 19 -28.92 -11.58 13.21
CA VAL A 19 -30.18 -10.82 13.04
C VAL A 19 -30.11 -9.79 11.92
N ALA A 20 -28.91 -9.42 11.46
CA ALA A 20 -28.71 -8.46 10.39
C ALA A 20 -27.42 -8.74 9.61
N ASN A 21 -27.44 -8.41 8.32
CA ASN A 21 -26.30 -8.51 7.42
C ASN A 21 -25.94 -7.12 6.92
N TYR A 22 -24.66 -6.77 7.00
CA TYR A 22 -24.11 -5.52 6.50
C TYR A 22 -22.97 -5.79 5.54
N ALA A 23 -22.55 -4.76 4.79
CA ALA A 23 -21.30 -4.75 4.07
C ALA A 23 -20.22 -4.02 4.88
N SER A 24 -18.97 -4.42 4.69
CA SER A 24 -17.81 -3.70 5.22
C SER A 24 -17.86 -2.22 4.80
N GLY A 25 -17.56 -1.31 5.72
CA GLY A 25 -17.66 0.14 5.47
C GLY A 25 -19.08 0.71 5.39
N GLN A 26 -20.13 -0.11 5.45
CA GLN A 26 -21.52 0.34 5.36
C GLN A 26 -21.89 1.22 6.58
N ILE A 27 -22.76 2.21 6.34
CA ILE A 27 -23.44 2.90 7.44
C ILE A 27 -24.51 1.98 8.04
N LEU A 28 -24.31 1.64 9.32
CA LEU A 28 -25.26 0.96 10.17
C LEU A 28 -26.17 1.99 10.85
N GLU A 29 -27.48 1.88 10.62
CA GLU A 29 -28.47 2.67 11.35
C GLU A 29 -28.94 1.91 12.58
N ALA A 30 -28.65 2.43 13.77
CA ALA A 30 -29.05 1.87 15.05
C ALA A 30 -30.16 2.70 15.68
N THR A 31 -31.31 2.09 15.91
CA THR A 31 -32.45 2.72 16.57
C THR A 31 -32.51 2.29 18.03
N VAL A 32 -32.43 3.25 18.95
CA VAL A 32 -32.45 3.04 20.40
C VAL A 32 -33.66 3.77 20.99
N GLU A 33 -34.43 3.08 21.83
CA GLU A 33 -35.52 3.65 22.61
C GLU A 33 -35.10 3.84 24.07
N ILE A 34 -35.15 5.08 24.55
CA ILE A 34 -34.94 5.42 25.96
C ILE A 34 -36.29 5.72 26.59
N THR A 35 -36.79 4.77 27.39
CA THR A 35 -38.06 4.89 28.11
C THR A 35 -37.93 5.66 29.43
N ALA A 36 -36.76 5.59 30.07
CA ALA A 36 -36.41 6.34 31.28
C ALA A 36 -35.12 7.14 31.04
N PHE A 37 -35.25 8.46 30.92
CA PHE A 37 -34.12 9.33 30.57
C PHE A 37 -33.29 9.70 31.81
N HIS A 38 -32.14 9.06 31.96
CA HIS A 38 -31.17 9.32 33.03
C HIS A 38 -29.96 10.14 32.53
N LYS A 39 -30.13 10.97 31.49
CA LYS A 39 -29.05 11.74 30.82
C LYS A 39 -27.93 10.83 30.28
N GLY A 40 -26.72 11.32 30.11
CA GLY A 40 -25.58 10.50 29.70
C GLY A 40 -25.53 10.23 28.20
N TYR A 41 -24.92 9.12 27.80
CA TYR A 41 -24.59 8.82 26.41
C TYR A 41 -24.57 7.32 26.14
N TRP A 42 -24.72 6.93 24.88
CA TRP A 42 -24.44 5.56 24.44
C TRP A 42 -23.38 5.49 23.35
N SER A 43 -22.82 4.29 23.18
CA SER A 43 -21.91 3.95 22.09
C SER A 43 -22.15 2.52 21.62
N PHE A 44 -21.66 2.23 20.42
CA PHE A 44 -21.61 0.88 19.87
C PHE A 44 -20.17 0.42 19.70
N LYS A 45 -19.93 -0.87 19.94
CA LYS A 45 -18.65 -1.55 19.72
C LYS A 45 -18.89 -2.87 19.02
N ILE A 46 -17.92 -3.38 18.28
CA ILE A 46 -18.03 -4.67 17.60
C ILE A 46 -16.96 -5.66 18.06
N CYS A 47 -17.29 -6.94 18.08
CA CYS A 47 -16.33 -8.02 18.26
C CYS A 47 -16.47 -8.99 17.08
N PRO A 48 -15.45 -9.10 16.20
CA PRO A 48 -15.58 -9.84 14.95
C PRO A 48 -15.40 -11.36 15.05
N GLU A 49 -14.80 -11.84 16.13
CA GLU A 49 -14.50 -13.26 16.31
C GLU A 49 -14.96 -13.76 17.69
N PRO A 50 -16.28 -13.76 17.95
CA PRO A 50 -16.82 -14.09 19.26
C PRO A 50 -16.55 -15.56 19.66
N THR A 51 -16.39 -16.45 18.67
CA THR A 51 -16.05 -17.87 18.91
C THR A 51 -14.63 -18.06 19.45
N ILE A 52 -13.73 -17.09 19.25
CA ILE A 52 -12.34 -17.10 19.74
C ILE A 52 -12.23 -16.28 21.02
N GLU A 53 -12.77 -15.05 21.04
CA GLU A 53 -12.73 -14.17 22.20
C GLU A 53 -14.00 -13.30 22.29
N THR A 54 -15.01 -13.72 23.07
CA THR A 54 -16.13 -12.83 23.46
C THR A 54 -15.83 -12.14 24.79
N SER A 55 -14.91 -11.18 24.78
CA SER A 55 -14.51 -10.42 25.98
C SER A 55 -14.73 -8.91 25.80
N GLN A 56 -14.81 -8.16 26.90
CA GLN A 56 -14.86 -6.70 26.81
C GLN A 56 -13.64 -6.13 26.07
N ARG A 57 -12.48 -6.78 26.21
CA ARG A 57 -11.26 -6.45 25.48
C ARG A 57 -11.41 -6.60 23.97
N CYS A 58 -12.23 -7.54 23.49
CA CYS A 58 -12.54 -7.64 22.06
C CYS A 58 -13.32 -6.41 21.59
N PHE A 59 -14.41 -6.05 22.30
CA PHE A 59 -15.23 -4.89 21.96
C PHE A 59 -14.44 -3.57 22.03
N ASP A 60 -13.59 -3.42 23.03
CA ASP A 60 -12.79 -2.21 23.24
C ASP A 60 -11.79 -1.96 22.10
N LYS A 61 -11.44 -2.99 21.30
CA LYS A 61 -10.61 -2.85 20.10
C LYS A 61 -11.37 -2.22 18.91
N TYR A 62 -12.70 -2.31 18.87
CA TYR A 62 -13.49 -1.88 17.71
C TYR A 62 -14.72 -1.03 18.10
N PRO A 63 -14.53 0.19 18.64
CA PRO A 63 -15.64 1.14 18.77
C PRO A 63 -16.13 1.63 17.41
N LEU A 64 -17.44 1.74 17.25
CA LEU A 64 -18.05 2.31 16.05
C LEU A 64 -18.09 3.83 16.14
N GLN A 65 -17.76 4.50 15.04
CA GLN A 65 -17.85 5.96 14.92
C GLN A 65 -19.22 6.36 14.40
N LEU A 66 -19.77 7.45 14.95
CA LEU A 66 -20.92 8.11 14.37
C LEU A 66 -20.56 8.73 13.03
N GLU A 67 -21.53 8.82 12.12
CA GLU A 67 -21.33 9.40 10.79
C GLU A 67 -20.96 10.89 10.84
N ASP A 68 -21.48 11.63 11.83
CA ASP A 68 -21.17 13.04 12.10
C ASP A 68 -19.91 13.23 12.97
N GLY A 69 -19.24 12.14 13.34
CA GLY A 69 -17.99 12.14 14.10
C GLY A 69 -18.16 11.82 15.58
N GLY A 70 -17.09 11.34 16.21
CA GLY A 70 -17.11 10.88 17.59
C GLY A 70 -17.67 9.46 17.74
N ILE A 71 -17.77 8.99 18.99
CA ILE A 71 -18.17 7.62 19.34
C ILE A 71 -19.35 7.57 20.32
N PHE A 72 -19.70 8.72 20.91
CA PHE A 72 -20.73 8.84 21.92
C PHE A 72 -21.89 9.66 21.38
N TYR A 73 -23.08 9.08 21.44
CA TYR A 73 -24.31 9.80 21.16
C TYR A 73 -24.96 10.26 22.46
N TYR A 74 -25.31 11.54 22.53
CA TYR A 74 -25.94 12.17 23.68
C TYR A 74 -27.42 12.44 23.39
N PRO A 75 -28.35 11.56 23.84
CA PRO A 75 -29.77 11.80 23.64
C PRO A 75 -30.21 13.08 24.38
N PRO A 76 -30.96 14.00 23.73
CA PRO A 76 -31.39 15.24 24.38
C PRO A 76 -32.52 15.02 25.41
N LYS A 77 -33.27 13.91 25.28
CA LYS A 77 -34.41 13.54 26.14
C LYS A 77 -34.73 12.05 25.97
N GLY A 78 -35.71 11.57 26.72
CA GLY A 78 -36.32 10.26 26.48
C GLY A 78 -37.06 10.22 25.13
N GLY A 79 -37.10 9.04 24.52
CA GLY A 79 -37.68 8.82 23.21
C GLY A 79 -36.86 7.85 22.36
N THR A 80 -37.27 7.72 21.10
CA THR A 80 -36.62 6.86 20.10
C THR A 80 -35.72 7.68 19.20
N PHE A 81 -34.47 7.26 19.06
CA PHE A 81 -33.48 7.94 18.24
C PHE A 81 -32.80 6.94 17.31
N THR A 82 -32.69 7.31 16.03
CA THR A 82 -31.90 6.58 15.05
C THR A 82 -30.55 7.29 14.91
N THR A 83 -29.49 6.51 15.11
CA THR A 83 -28.10 6.97 15.10
C THR A 83 -27.35 6.20 14.03
N ARG A 84 -26.54 6.92 13.25
CA ARG A 84 -25.86 6.36 12.08
C ARG A 84 -24.40 6.14 12.43
N TYR A 85 -23.96 4.89 12.39
CA TYR A 85 -22.60 4.47 12.69
C TYR A 85 -21.92 3.94 11.44
N ARG A 86 -20.64 4.26 11.26
CA ARG A 86 -19.83 3.65 10.21
C ARG A 86 -19.29 2.31 10.71
N LEU A 87 -19.62 1.22 10.01
CA LEU A 87 -18.94 -0.05 10.21
C LEU A 87 -17.50 0.08 9.70
N PRO A 88 -16.51 -0.57 10.35
CA PRO A 88 -15.13 -0.44 9.92
C PRO A 88 -14.94 -0.94 8.48
N ASP A 89 -14.23 -0.15 7.67
CA ASP A 89 -13.79 -0.55 6.35
C ASP A 89 -12.84 -1.75 6.47
N GLY A 90 -12.91 -2.69 5.53
CA GLY A 90 -12.14 -3.94 5.54
C GLY A 90 -12.62 -5.01 6.53
N LEU A 91 -13.41 -4.66 7.56
CA LEU A 91 -13.93 -5.64 8.50
C LEU A 91 -15.00 -6.53 7.85
N SER A 92 -14.80 -7.85 7.93
CA SER A 92 -15.80 -8.85 7.55
C SER A 92 -15.85 -9.98 8.57
N CYS A 93 -17.04 -10.54 8.79
CA CYS A 93 -17.29 -11.63 9.72
C CYS A 93 -18.58 -12.36 9.33
N ASP A 94 -18.56 -13.69 9.42
CA ASP A 94 -19.78 -14.48 9.27
C ASP A 94 -20.63 -14.43 10.55
N HIS A 95 -20.01 -14.09 11.69
CA HIS A 95 -20.67 -13.89 12.98
C HIS A 95 -19.87 -12.89 13.82
N CYS A 96 -20.33 -11.65 13.88
CA CYS A 96 -19.87 -10.61 14.79
C CYS A 96 -20.88 -10.42 15.93
N ILE A 97 -20.41 -9.89 17.07
CA ILE A 97 -21.30 -9.33 18.10
C ILE A 97 -21.18 -7.82 18.09
N LEU A 98 -22.31 -7.13 17.94
CA LEU A 98 -22.47 -5.70 18.11
C LEU A 98 -22.93 -5.43 19.55
N GLN A 99 -22.10 -4.75 20.35
CA GLN A 99 -22.38 -4.35 21.72
C GLN A 99 -22.87 -2.90 21.75
N TRP A 100 -24.05 -2.68 22.34
CA TRP A 100 -24.54 -1.38 22.75
C TRP A 100 -24.25 -1.15 24.23
N ARG A 101 -23.76 0.03 24.59
CA ARG A 101 -23.55 0.43 25.98
C ARG A 101 -24.11 1.83 26.21
N TYR A 102 -24.97 1.97 27.22
CA TYR A 102 -25.47 3.27 27.67
C TYR A 102 -24.99 3.54 29.09
N ILE A 103 -24.36 4.68 29.28
CA ILE A 103 -23.87 5.18 30.57
C ILE A 103 -24.78 6.33 30.96
N ALA A 104 -25.50 6.18 32.07
CA ALA A 104 -26.34 7.23 32.62
C ALA A 104 -25.47 8.41 33.08
N GLY A 105 -26.09 9.57 33.29
CA GLY A 105 -25.39 10.80 33.68
C GLY A 105 -26.13 11.59 34.75
N ASN A 106 -26.94 10.94 35.57
CA ASN A 106 -27.78 11.56 36.59
C ASN A 106 -27.23 11.41 38.02
N ASN A 107 -26.23 10.55 38.26
CA ASN A 107 -25.63 10.42 39.59
C ASN A 107 -24.60 11.53 39.84
N TRP A 108 -24.51 12.00 41.08
CA TRP A 108 -23.44 12.89 41.55
C TRP A 108 -22.17 12.09 41.82
N GLY A 109 -21.00 12.63 41.48
CA GLY A 109 -19.73 12.03 41.85
C GLY A 109 -18.54 12.92 41.55
N ARG A 110 -17.34 12.40 41.85
CA ARG A 110 -16.07 13.08 41.60
C ARG A 110 -15.59 12.86 40.17
N CYS A 111 -15.24 13.95 39.49
CA CYS A 111 -14.70 13.98 38.13
C CYS A 111 -13.17 13.81 38.14
N ASP A 112 -12.58 13.49 36.99
CA ASP A 112 -11.12 13.22 36.88
C ASP A 112 -10.25 14.44 37.19
N ASN A 113 -10.75 15.65 36.93
CA ASN A 113 -10.11 16.91 37.30
C ASN A 113 -10.22 17.22 38.81
N GLY A 114 -10.77 16.29 39.61
CA GLY A 114 -10.93 16.41 41.05
C GLY A 114 -12.15 17.20 41.51
N THR A 115 -12.92 17.80 40.60
CA THR A 115 -14.20 18.48 40.92
C THR A 115 -15.31 17.46 41.17
N GLU A 116 -16.48 17.91 41.61
CA GLU A 116 -17.67 17.07 41.73
C GLU A 116 -18.82 17.66 40.93
N ALA A 117 -19.55 16.80 40.22
CA ALA A 117 -20.68 17.20 39.40
C ALA A 117 -21.64 16.03 39.16
N VAL A 118 -22.86 16.36 38.71
CA VAL A 118 -23.80 15.39 38.14
C VAL A 118 -23.21 14.83 36.84
N GLY A 119 -23.20 13.50 36.70
CA GLY A 119 -22.61 12.78 35.57
C GLY A 119 -21.17 12.31 35.79
N CYS A 120 -20.57 12.62 36.94
CA CYS A 120 -19.23 12.17 37.32
C CYS A 120 -19.26 10.99 38.29
N GLY A 121 -18.13 10.28 38.42
CA GLY A 121 -18.01 9.09 39.26
C GLY A 121 -18.83 7.90 38.72
N ASN A 122 -19.27 7.03 39.62
CA ASN A 122 -19.96 5.79 39.24
C ASN A 122 -21.37 6.08 38.69
N GLN A 123 -21.54 5.82 37.40
CA GLN A 123 -22.82 5.92 36.72
C GLN A 123 -23.45 4.54 36.49
N GLU A 124 -24.77 4.50 36.43
CA GLU A 124 -25.49 3.30 36.04
C GLU A 124 -25.19 2.96 34.57
N THR A 125 -25.08 1.67 34.27
CA THR A 125 -24.68 1.21 32.95
C THR A 125 -25.62 0.14 32.42
N PHE A 126 -26.16 0.36 31.24
CA PHE A 126 -27.04 -0.57 30.54
C PHE A 126 -26.29 -1.16 29.34
N GLY A 127 -26.63 -2.39 28.95
CA GLY A 127 -25.94 -3.07 27.87
C GLY A 127 -26.86 -4.03 27.15
N ALA A 128 -26.64 -4.14 25.84
CA ALA A 128 -27.30 -5.11 24.98
C ALA A 128 -26.31 -5.56 23.90
N CYS A 129 -26.52 -6.76 23.37
CA CYS A 129 -25.73 -7.30 22.28
C CYS A 129 -26.64 -7.77 21.14
N SER A 130 -26.15 -7.73 19.92
CA SER A 130 -26.81 -8.28 18.74
C SER A 130 -25.80 -9.04 17.89
N ASP A 131 -26.15 -10.26 17.49
CA ASP A 131 -25.33 -11.05 16.58
C ASP A 131 -25.59 -10.58 15.13
N ILE A 132 -24.55 -10.15 14.42
CA ILE A 132 -24.66 -9.64 13.04
C ILE A 132 -23.64 -10.33 12.14
N ALA A 133 -23.77 -10.18 10.83
CA ALA A 133 -22.74 -10.57 9.88
C ALA A 133 -22.33 -9.35 9.03
N ILE A 134 -21.06 -9.28 8.70
CA ILE A 134 -20.50 -8.25 7.83
C ILE A 134 -19.84 -8.93 6.65
N SER A 135 -20.46 -8.83 5.49
CA SER A 135 -19.89 -9.28 4.24
C SER A 135 -18.72 -8.37 3.84
N PRO A 136 -17.63 -8.91 3.28
CA PRO A 136 -16.59 -8.08 2.68
C PRO A 136 -17.20 -7.18 1.60
N LEU A 137 -16.58 -6.03 1.34
CA LEU A 137 -16.96 -5.18 0.20
C LEU A 137 -16.86 -6.00 -1.08
N ARG A 138 -17.99 -6.52 -1.56
CA ARG A 138 -18.10 -6.98 -2.93
C ARG A 138 -18.20 -5.71 -3.75
N TYR A 139 -17.12 -5.36 -4.45
CA TYR A 139 -17.28 -4.53 -5.63
C TYR A 139 -18.32 -5.23 -6.48
N THR A 140 -19.43 -4.55 -6.73
CA THR A 140 -20.39 -4.99 -7.74
C THR A 140 -19.59 -5.30 -8.99
N GLU A 141 -19.62 -6.58 -9.39
CA GLU A 141 -19.27 -7.04 -10.74
C GLU A 141 -19.75 -5.99 -11.75
N PRO A 142 -18.92 -5.56 -12.72
CA PRO A 142 -19.36 -4.64 -13.76
C PRO A 142 -20.22 -5.40 -14.78
N GLU A 143 -21.36 -5.93 -14.35
CA GLU A 143 -22.43 -6.31 -15.27
C GLU A 143 -23.43 -5.15 -15.38
N SER A 144 -23.55 -4.66 -16.62
CA SER A 144 -24.51 -3.66 -17.13
C SER A 144 -24.16 -2.17 -17.02
N ILE A 145 -23.15 -1.74 -17.79
CA ILE A 145 -23.22 -0.42 -18.45
C ILE A 145 -22.96 -0.63 -19.95
N PRO A 146 -23.92 -0.33 -20.85
CA PRO A 146 -23.64 -0.28 -22.28
C PRO A 146 -22.66 0.86 -22.56
N LEU A 147 -21.44 0.53 -22.98
CA LEU A 147 -20.47 1.49 -23.51
C LEU A 147 -21.00 2.09 -24.83
N ASP A 148 -21.56 3.30 -24.79
CA ASP A 148 -21.75 4.11 -26.00
C ASP A 148 -20.39 4.66 -26.46
N LEU A 149 -19.79 3.94 -27.41
CA LEU A 149 -18.46 4.15 -27.96
C LEU A 149 -18.32 5.42 -28.83
N LYS A 150 -19.25 6.38 -28.76
CA LYS A 150 -19.23 7.61 -29.57
C LYS A 150 -18.74 8.86 -28.85
N SER A 151 -18.77 8.89 -27.52
CA SER A 151 -18.35 10.05 -26.71
C SER A 151 -16.85 10.06 -26.37
N ALA A 152 -16.18 8.90 -26.39
CA ALA A 152 -14.75 8.79 -26.08
C ALA A 152 -13.81 9.27 -27.21
N GLN A 153 -14.30 9.43 -28.45
CA GLN A 153 -13.50 9.93 -29.58
C GLN A 153 -13.28 11.46 -29.53
N GLY A 154 -14.13 12.20 -28.80
CA GLY A 154 -14.00 13.65 -28.61
C GLY A 154 -12.93 14.02 -27.59
N LEU A 155 -12.85 13.27 -26.48
CA LEU A 155 -11.92 13.54 -25.38
C LEU A 155 -10.46 13.24 -25.77
N PHE A 156 -10.24 12.18 -26.57
CA PHE A 156 -8.92 11.85 -27.12
C PHE A 156 -8.38 12.89 -28.10
N ARG A 157 -9.24 13.66 -28.79
CA ARG A 157 -8.83 14.75 -29.70
C ARG A 157 -8.46 16.05 -28.98
N LEU A 158 -8.96 16.27 -27.76
CA LEU A 158 -8.65 17.44 -26.94
C LEU A 158 -7.30 17.28 -26.21
N LEU A 159 -6.96 16.07 -25.77
CA LEU A 159 -5.69 15.79 -25.08
C LEU A 159 -4.47 15.72 -26.01
N GLN A 160 -4.64 15.53 -27.32
CA GLN A 160 -3.55 15.57 -28.30
C GLN A 160 -3.18 16.98 -28.78
N LYS A 161 -3.93 18.03 -28.42
CA LYS A 161 -3.68 19.41 -28.88
C LYS A 161 -2.89 20.28 -27.89
N ALA A 162 -2.68 19.81 -26.66
CA ALA A 162 -1.91 20.53 -25.65
C ALA A 162 -0.58 19.82 -25.36
N ASN A 163 0.33 19.80 -26.34
CA ASN A 163 1.79 19.96 -26.16
C ASN A 163 2.52 19.81 -27.51
N VAL A 164 2.82 20.98 -28.09
CA VAL A 164 3.98 21.40 -28.89
C VAL A 164 4.88 20.32 -29.56
N ALA A 165 4.71 20.24 -30.89
CA ALA A 165 5.66 20.24 -32.03
C ALA A 165 7.22 20.13 -31.82
N PRO A 166 8.02 19.82 -32.88
CA PRO A 166 8.75 18.55 -33.01
C PRO A 166 10.28 18.70 -33.25
N TYR A 167 11.06 17.65 -32.96
CA TYR A 167 12.40 17.49 -33.56
C TYR A 167 12.43 16.24 -34.46
N TYR A 168 12.15 16.44 -35.75
CA TYR A 168 12.39 15.43 -36.79
C TYR A 168 13.59 15.85 -37.65
N THR A 169 14.69 15.13 -37.55
CA THR A 169 15.77 15.14 -38.55
C THR A 169 15.33 14.41 -39.81
N LYS A 170 15.41 15.09 -40.96
CA LYS A 170 15.03 14.59 -42.30
C LYS A 170 15.81 13.34 -42.71
N PRO A 171 15.15 12.24 -43.16
CA PRO A 171 15.81 11.20 -43.93
C PRO A 171 15.90 11.60 -45.41
N LYS A 172 17.10 11.54 -45.99
CA LYS A 172 17.32 11.73 -47.44
C LYS A 172 16.65 10.60 -48.23
N LYS A 173 15.85 10.99 -49.23
CA LYS A 173 15.25 10.13 -50.27
C LYS A 173 16.33 9.31 -50.99
N LYS A 174 16.18 7.97 -51.02
CA LYS A 174 16.77 7.12 -52.06
C LYS A 174 15.72 6.90 -53.15
N LEU A 175 16.01 7.33 -54.37
CA LEU A 175 15.25 6.96 -55.56
C LEU A 175 16.07 5.98 -56.42
N ASN A 176 15.37 4.97 -56.89
CA ASN A 176 15.79 3.77 -57.62
C ASN A 176 16.66 4.01 -58.87
N LYS A 177 17.49 3.00 -59.21
CA LYS A 177 17.39 2.31 -60.53
C LYS A 177 18.20 1.01 -60.57
N ARG A 178 17.57 0.00 -61.19
CA ARG A 178 18.08 -1.35 -61.47
C ARG A 178 18.83 -1.41 -62.81
N LYS A 179 19.83 -2.31 -62.85
CA LYS A 179 20.39 -3.10 -63.97
C LYS A 179 21.11 -2.39 -65.14
N SER A 180 22.37 -2.79 -65.40
CA SER A 180 22.79 -3.59 -66.58
C SER A 180 24.31 -3.53 -66.83
N HIS A 181 24.85 -4.64 -67.32
CA HIS A 181 26.23 -5.01 -67.69
C HIS A 181 27.16 -3.96 -68.34
N ARG A 182 28.46 -4.03 -67.96
CA ARG A 182 29.61 -4.23 -68.89
C ARG A 182 30.95 -4.43 -68.12
N LYS A 183 31.72 -5.47 -68.51
CA LYS A 183 33.18 -5.65 -68.35
C LYS A 183 33.87 -5.06 -69.62
N PRO A 184 35.15 -4.63 -69.65
CA PRO A 184 36.39 -5.45 -69.44
C PRO A 184 37.48 -4.77 -68.55
N ARG A 185 38.35 -5.53 -67.83
CA ARG A 185 39.76 -5.97 -68.16
C ARG A 185 40.72 -4.78 -68.34
N ASN A 186 41.69 -4.45 -67.47
CA ASN A 186 43.05 -5.01 -67.19
C ASN A 186 43.68 -3.98 -66.19
N GLU A 187 44.49 -4.25 -65.16
CA GLU A 187 45.93 -4.61 -65.10
C GLU A 187 46.32 -4.46 -63.59
N VAL A 188 46.77 -5.49 -62.87
CA VAL A 188 48.16 -5.85 -62.54
C VAL A 188 48.99 -4.79 -61.76
N LYS A 189 49.19 -5.11 -60.45
CA LYS A 189 50.39 -4.99 -59.59
C LYS A 189 50.76 -3.67 -58.86
N ALA A 190 50.89 -3.86 -57.53
CA ALA A 190 52.08 -3.63 -56.67
C ALA A 190 52.13 -2.43 -55.70
N LYS A 191 52.13 -2.81 -54.41
CA LYS A 191 52.99 -2.35 -53.28
C LYS A 191 53.49 -0.89 -53.28
N LYS A 192 53.19 -0.17 -52.18
CA LYS A 192 54.19 0.22 -51.15
C LYS A 192 53.56 0.96 -49.96
N ARG A 193 54.02 0.58 -48.77
CA ARG A 193 53.85 1.30 -47.48
C ARG A 193 54.49 2.69 -47.54
N LYS A 194 53.91 3.67 -46.84
CA LYS A 194 54.64 4.67 -46.03
C LYS A 194 53.68 5.36 -45.03
N LYS A 195 54.16 5.48 -43.80
CA LYS A 195 53.55 6.11 -42.61
C LYS A 195 53.38 7.63 -42.79
N MET A 196 52.42 8.22 -42.07
CA MET A 196 52.38 9.56 -41.42
C MET A 196 50.91 9.83 -41.02
N LEU A 197 50.49 9.54 -39.79
CA LEU A 197 50.41 10.48 -38.64
C LEU A 197 49.69 11.79 -38.99
N TRP A 198 48.47 11.98 -38.47
CA TRP A 198 48.04 13.12 -37.63
C TRP A 198 46.51 13.09 -37.43
N GLN A 199 46.10 13.00 -36.15
CA GLN A 199 44.87 13.51 -35.53
C GLN A 199 43.53 13.27 -36.25
N PHE A 200 42.67 12.44 -35.67
CA PHE A 200 41.27 12.83 -35.43
C PHE A 200 40.73 12.05 -34.23
N VAL A 201 40.51 12.81 -33.16
CA VAL A 201 39.50 12.61 -32.11
C VAL A 201 39.71 11.39 -31.22
N ALA A 202 40.07 11.70 -29.98
CA ALA A 202 39.68 10.92 -28.81
C ALA A 202 38.23 10.47 -28.99
N LEU A 203 38.03 9.22 -29.42
CA LEU A 203 36.73 8.58 -29.38
C LEU A 203 36.47 8.27 -27.91
N THR A 204 36.09 9.34 -27.21
CA THR A 204 35.14 9.38 -26.12
C THR A 204 34.86 8.01 -25.54
N THR A 205 35.46 7.77 -24.38
CA THR A 205 34.83 7.09 -23.26
C THR A 205 33.37 7.57 -23.13
N LEU A 206 32.50 6.92 -23.87
CA LEU A 206 31.06 6.90 -23.68
C LEU A 206 30.73 5.44 -23.36
N THR A 207 31.25 4.95 -22.24
CA THR A 207 30.56 3.89 -21.50
C THR A 207 29.30 4.54 -20.93
N VAL A 208 28.32 4.77 -21.79
CA VAL A 208 26.94 5.02 -21.37
C VAL A 208 26.39 3.63 -21.03
N GLU A 209 26.88 3.06 -19.94
CA GLU A 209 26.12 2.02 -19.25
C GLU A 209 25.05 2.75 -18.46
N VAL A 210 23.96 3.09 -19.16
CA VAL A 210 22.71 3.47 -18.50
C VAL A 210 21.70 2.42 -18.95
N LEU A 211 21.89 1.20 -18.47
CA LEU A 211 20.85 0.19 -18.47
C LEU A 211 19.99 0.50 -17.24
N GLY A 212 19.02 1.38 -17.40
CA GLY A 212 18.02 1.59 -16.36
C GLY A 212 16.96 0.51 -16.44
N HIS A 213 16.56 -0.08 -15.32
CA HIS A 213 15.64 -1.22 -15.28
C HIS A 213 14.26 -0.85 -14.70
N GLY A 214 14.19 -0.42 -13.45
CA GLY A 214 12.98 0.14 -12.85
C GLY A 214 13.19 0.75 -11.47
N ARG A 215 12.33 1.68 -11.07
CA ARG A 215 12.41 2.39 -9.79
C ARG A 215 11.03 2.68 -9.20
N VAL A 216 10.98 2.84 -7.88
CA VAL A 216 9.77 3.28 -7.17
C VAL A 216 9.80 4.80 -7.03
N LEU A 217 8.78 5.46 -7.60
CA LEU A 217 8.58 6.91 -7.55
C LEU A 217 7.72 7.32 -6.34
N GLN A 218 6.72 6.52 -5.98
CA GLN A 218 5.83 6.76 -4.84
C GLN A 218 5.51 5.43 -4.13
N PRO A 219 5.64 5.35 -2.79
CA PRO A 219 6.54 6.19 -2.00
C PRO A 219 7.98 6.04 -2.51
N PRO A 220 8.74 7.13 -2.73
CA PRO A 220 10.01 7.05 -3.43
C PRO A 220 11.03 6.16 -2.72
N GLY A 221 11.66 5.27 -3.48
CA GLY A 221 12.76 4.45 -2.97
C GLY A 221 13.96 5.28 -2.56
N ARG A 222 14.78 4.78 -1.63
CA ARG A 222 16.00 5.44 -1.11
C ARG A 222 16.91 6.01 -2.21
N ALA A 223 17.10 5.27 -3.30
CA ALA A 223 17.89 5.70 -4.45
C ALA A 223 17.21 6.81 -5.28
N THR A 224 15.88 6.85 -5.28
CA THR A 224 15.05 7.77 -6.08
C THR A 224 14.76 9.08 -5.35
N MET A 225 14.87 9.12 -4.02
CA MET A 225 14.49 10.26 -3.17
C MET A 225 15.00 11.62 -3.68
N TRP A 226 16.25 11.70 -4.17
CA TRP A 226 16.84 12.94 -4.69
C TRP A 226 16.08 13.51 -5.90
N ARG A 227 15.48 12.66 -6.74
CA ARG A 227 14.64 13.09 -7.88
C ARG A 227 13.34 13.73 -7.41
N MET A 228 12.88 13.37 -6.22
CA MET A 228 11.68 13.90 -5.58
C MET A 228 11.96 15.13 -4.69
N GLY A 229 13.16 15.71 -4.78
CA GLY A 229 13.51 16.94 -4.07
C GLY A 229 13.99 16.74 -2.63
N PHE A 230 14.12 15.49 -2.16
CA PHE A 230 14.72 15.22 -0.86
C PHE A 230 16.22 15.52 -0.90
N LYS A 231 16.75 16.09 0.20
CA LYS A 231 18.19 16.36 0.37
C LYS A 231 18.95 15.06 0.69
N THR A 232 19.02 14.16 -0.27
CA THR A 232 19.74 12.87 -0.20
C THR A 232 20.83 12.80 -1.26
N PRO A 233 21.88 11.98 -1.07
CA PRO A 233 22.87 11.75 -2.11
C PRO A 233 22.21 11.24 -3.40
N ALA A 234 22.58 11.80 -4.54
CA ALA A 234 22.02 11.39 -5.82
C ALA A 234 22.59 10.03 -6.25
N ASN A 235 21.70 9.06 -6.44
CA ASN A 235 22.01 7.85 -7.22
C ASN A 235 21.44 8.06 -8.64
N TYR A 236 22.30 8.35 -9.62
CA TYR A 236 21.86 8.55 -11.00
C TYR A 236 21.40 7.26 -11.68
N ASP A 237 21.78 6.11 -11.14
CA ASP A 237 21.38 4.76 -11.54
C ASP A 237 20.35 4.18 -10.55
N ASP A 238 19.44 5.02 -10.06
CA ASP A 238 18.37 4.65 -9.14
C ASP A 238 17.35 3.66 -9.71
N SER A 239 17.38 3.40 -11.01
CA SER A 239 16.62 2.32 -11.64
C SER A 239 17.43 1.05 -11.91
N GLY A 240 18.70 1.00 -11.49
CA GLY A 240 19.66 -0.08 -11.79
C GLY A 240 19.98 -1.03 -10.64
N LEU A 241 19.20 -1.03 -9.55
CA LEU A 241 19.48 -1.84 -8.35
C LEU A 241 19.17 -3.33 -8.55
N ASN A 242 20.01 -4.01 -9.32
CA ASN A 242 19.78 -5.34 -9.87
C ASN A 242 20.55 -6.46 -9.14
N CYS A 243 20.68 -6.35 -7.82
CA CYS A 243 21.39 -7.32 -6.98
C CYS A 243 22.87 -7.49 -7.33
N GLY A 244 23.48 -6.47 -7.94
CA GLY A 244 24.86 -6.50 -8.42
C GLY A 244 25.03 -7.07 -9.84
N GLY A 245 23.94 -7.37 -10.53
CA GLY A 245 23.91 -7.98 -11.85
C GLY A 245 23.61 -9.48 -11.81
N PHE A 246 23.07 -10.00 -12.91
CA PHE A 246 22.60 -11.39 -13.02
C PHE A 246 23.68 -12.42 -12.64
N ASP A 247 24.88 -12.32 -13.22
CA ASP A 247 25.96 -13.28 -12.96
C ASP A 247 26.43 -13.22 -11.52
N LYS A 248 26.57 -12.00 -10.97
CA LYS A 248 26.93 -11.78 -9.56
C LYS A 248 25.90 -12.41 -8.62
N GLN A 249 24.61 -12.20 -8.89
CA GLN A 249 23.53 -12.74 -8.08
C GLN A 249 23.54 -14.28 -8.07
N TYR A 250 23.58 -14.93 -9.24
CA TYR A 250 23.35 -16.37 -9.32
C TYR A 250 24.61 -17.24 -9.29
N THR A 251 25.74 -16.74 -9.77
CA THR A 251 26.99 -17.49 -9.82
C THR A 251 27.81 -17.33 -8.54
N GLU A 252 27.87 -16.10 -8.01
CA GLU A 252 28.70 -15.80 -6.83
C GLU A 252 27.87 -15.77 -5.55
N ASN A 253 26.64 -15.26 -5.61
CA ASN A 253 25.79 -15.07 -4.43
C ASN A 253 24.68 -16.12 -4.29
N GLU A 254 24.73 -17.21 -5.06
CA GLU A 254 23.78 -18.34 -4.96
C GLU A 254 22.30 -17.95 -5.08
N GLY A 255 22.02 -16.92 -5.88
CA GLY A 255 20.68 -16.35 -6.08
C GLY A 255 20.29 -15.28 -5.06
N ASN A 256 21.09 -15.08 -4.01
CA ASN A 256 20.80 -14.11 -2.96
C ASN A 256 20.98 -12.66 -3.42
N CYS A 257 20.22 -11.76 -2.81
CA CYS A 257 20.24 -10.34 -3.09
C CYS A 257 20.14 -9.54 -1.78
N GLY A 258 20.74 -8.34 -1.74
CA GLY A 258 20.51 -7.41 -0.64
C GLY A 258 19.03 -7.02 -0.52
N ILE A 259 18.59 -6.72 0.70
CA ILE A 259 17.15 -6.43 0.98
C ILE A 259 16.64 -5.24 0.17
N CYS A 260 17.52 -4.33 -0.26
CA CYS A 260 17.16 -3.14 -1.02
C CYS A 260 17.70 -3.12 -2.47
N GLY A 261 18.16 -4.26 -3.00
CA GLY A 261 18.63 -4.39 -4.39
C GLY A 261 20.14 -4.25 -4.59
N ASP A 262 20.90 -4.05 -3.53
CA ASP A 262 22.38 -4.11 -3.55
C ASP A 262 22.89 -5.54 -3.77
N ALA A 263 24.15 -5.68 -4.20
CA ALA A 263 24.82 -6.99 -4.29
C ALA A 263 24.94 -7.65 -2.90
N TYR A 264 24.63 -8.93 -2.83
CA TYR A 264 24.52 -9.64 -1.55
C TYR A 264 25.85 -9.75 -0.79
N ASP A 265 26.98 -9.85 -1.48
CA ASP A 265 28.32 -9.94 -0.88
C ASP A 265 28.89 -8.60 -0.39
N MET A 266 28.18 -7.48 -0.59
CA MET A 266 28.59 -6.19 -0.01
C MET A 266 28.49 -6.20 1.52
N SER A 267 29.40 -5.46 2.16
CA SER A 267 29.38 -5.26 3.61
C SER A 267 28.07 -4.60 4.07
N ILE A 268 27.51 -5.09 5.17
CA ILE A 268 26.31 -4.54 5.81
C ILE A 268 26.73 -3.37 6.75
N PRO A 269 26.00 -2.25 6.79
CA PRO A 269 24.84 -1.94 5.95
C PRO A 269 25.27 -1.64 4.51
N ARG A 270 24.60 -2.29 3.55
CA ARG A 270 24.81 -2.01 2.12
C ARG A 270 24.34 -0.58 1.78
N PRO A 271 24.75 0.02 0.65
CA PRO A 271 24.46 1.42 0.34
C PRO A 271 22.98 1.82 0.48
N HIS A 272 22.04 0.94 0.10
CA HIS A 272 20.61 1.21 0.16
C HIS A 272 19.93 0.61 1.39
N GLU A 273 20.67 0.02 2.33
CA GLU A 273 20.17 -0.47 3.62
C GLU A 273 20.18 0.62 4.69
N LEU A 274 19.45 0.42 5.78
CA LEU A 274 19.36 1.41 6.86
C LEU A 274 20.76 1.62 7.47
N GLY A 275 21.21 2.88 7.51
CA GLY A 275 22.58 3.25 7.90
C GLY A 275 23.57 3.39 6.74
N GLY A 276 23.20 2.94 5.53
CA GLY A 276 23.99 3.09 4.32
C GLY A 276 24.07 4.52 3.77
N THR A 277 24.72 4.66 2.61
CA THR A 277 24.84 5.94 1.90
C THR A 277 23.48 6.55 1.59
N TYR A 278 22.52 5.74 1.13
CA TYR A 278 21.18 6.16 0.72
C TYR A 278 20.10 5.84 1.76
N GLY A 279 20.31 4.84 2.64
CA GLY A 279 19.37 4.50 3.70
C GLY A 279 19.47 5.41 4.93
N LYS A 280 19.07 6.68 4.80
CA LYS A 280 19.09 7.68 5.87
C LYS A 280 17.92 7.59 6.86
N GLY A 281 16.97 6.67 6.65
CA GLY A 281 15.79 6.51 7.51
C GLY A 281 14.81 7.69 7.43
N ILE A 282 14.80 8.40 6.31
CA ILE A 282 13.90 9.54 6.11
C ILE A 282 12.53 9.00 5.71
N ILE A 283 11.51 9.23 6.55
CA ILE A 283 10.13 8.82 6.26
C ILE A 283 9.59 9.59 5.04
N VAL A 284 9.40 8.90 3.92
CA VAL A 284 8.93 9.46 2.65
C VAL A 284 7.42 9.36 2.44
N GLY A 285 6.76 8.51 3.21
CA GLY A 285 5.32 8.29 3.15
C GLY A 285 4.76 8.01 4.53
N LYS A 286 3.59 8.60 4.82
CA LYS A 286 2.84 8.36 6.06
C LYS A 286 1.49 7.79 5.68
N TYR A 287 1.16 6.66 6.27
CA TYR A 287 -0.03 5.90 5.95
C TYR A 287 -0.76 5.50 7.22
N GLU A 288 -1.97 5.00 7.07
CA GLU A 288 -2.78 4.42 8.13
C GLU A 288 -2.82 2.90 7.99
N SER A 289 -2.94 2.20 9.12
CA SER A 289 -3.16 0.75 9.12
C SER A 289 -4.35 0.38 8.23
N GLY A 290 -4.22 -0.66 7.40
CA GLY A 290 -5.27 -1.08 6.47
C GLY A 290 -5.48 -0.20 5.23
N GLN A 291 -4.78 0.93 5.14
CA GLN A 291 -4.94 1.86 4.02
C GLN A 291 -4.52 1.22 2.69
N ILE A 292 -5.23 1.57 1.61
CA ILE A 292 -4.76 1.33 0.25
C ILE A 292 -3.56 2.25 -0.05
N LEU A 293 -2.39 1.64 -0.17
CA LEU A 293 -1.16 2.23 -0.64
C LEU A 293 -1.18 2.34 -2.17
N GLU A 294 -1.19 3.56 -2.69
CA GLU A 294 -0.93 3.81 -4.11
C GLU A 294 0.59 3.87 -4.35
N ALA A 295 1.12 2.87 -5.08
CA ALA A 295 2.52 2.78 -5.45
C ALA A 295 2.72 3.14 -6.93
N ILE A 296 3.60 4.09 -7.21
CA ILE A 296 3.96 4.50 -8.57
C ILE A 296 5.34 3.94 -8.89
N VAL A 297 5.41 3.09 -9.91
CA VAL A 297 6.64 2.42 -10.37
C VAL A 297 6.95 2.84 -11.81
N ASP A 298 8.19 3.23 -12.06
CA ASP A 298 8.69 3.59 -13.39
C ASP A 298 9.62 2.50 -13.91
N ILE A 299 9.20 1.84 -15.00
CA ILE A 299 9.99 0.81 -15.70
C ILE A 299 10.68 1.46 -16.90
N THR A 300 11.96 1.74 -16.74
CA THR A 300 12.79 2.40 -17.77
C THR A 300 13.25 1.45 -18.86
N ALA A 301 13.43 0.17 -18.55
CA ALA A 301 13.64 -0.90 -19.52
C ALA A 301 12.76 -2.09 -19.15
N PHE A 302 11.94 -2.51 -20.12
CA PHE A 302 10.94 -3.54 -19.88
C PHE A 302 11.51 -4.94 -20.12
N HIS A 303 11.66 -5.71 -19.04
CA HIS A 303 12.17 -7.08 -19.05
C HIS A 303 11.08 -8.15 -18.80
N LYS A 304 9.80 -7.82 -19.05
CA LYS A 304 8.63 -8.68 -18.77
C LYS A 304 8.51 -9.00 -17.27
N GLY A 305 8.00 -10.16 -16.90
CA GLY A 305 7.93 -10.58 -15.50
C GLY A 305 6.92 -9.79 -14.67
N TYR A 306 7.19 -9.63 -13.39
CA TYR A 306 6.26 -9.07 -12.42
C TYR A 306 6.99 -8.43 -11.24
N TRP A 307 6.33 -7.52 -10.54
CA TRP A 307 6.81 -7.04 -9.26
C TRP A 307 5.81 -7.27 -8.13
N TYR A 308 6.30 -7.14 -6.90
CA TYR A 308 5.51 -7.19 -5.69
C TYR A 308 6.12 -6.29 -4.62
N PHE A 309 5.33 -6.07 -3.57
CA PHE A 309 5.77 -5.36 -2.37
C PHE A 309 5.69 -6.25 -1.14
N LYS A 310 6.65 -6.06 -0.24
CA LYS A 310 6.69 -6.62 1.11
C LYS A 310 6.97 -5.50 2.11
N LEU A 311 6.64 -5.73 3.37
CA LEU A 311 6.79 -4.75 4.44
C LEU A 311 7.63 -5.34 5.59
N CYS A 312 8.52 -4.56 6.17
CA CYS A 312 9.13 -4.88 7.46
C CYS A 312 8.75 -3.80 8.49
N PRO A 313 8.04 -4.13 9.59
CA PRO A 313 7.60 -3.16 10.58
C PRO A 313 8.68 -2.72 11.57
N ASP A 314 9.70 -3.53 11.80
CA ASP A 314 10.79 -3.23 12.74
C ASP A 314 12.17 -3.47 12.10
N PRO A 315 12.55 -2.67 11.10
CA PRO A 315 13.80 -2.85 10.36
C PRO A 315 15.06 -2.57 11.18
N LYS A 316 14.92 -2.00 12.38
CA LYS A 316 16.06 -1.71 13.26
C LYS A 316 16.47 -2.97 14.04
N ASN A 317 15.50 -3.76 14.47
CA ASN A 317 15.75 -4.99 15.23
C ASN A 317 15.71 -6.26 14.35
N GLU A 318 14.98 -6.24 13.23
CA GLU A 318 14.88 -7.36 12.27
C GLU A 318 15.22 -6.90 10.83
N PRO A 319 16.49 -6.52 10.53
CA PRO A 319 16.88 -6.01 9.22
C PRO A 319 16.96 -7.08 8.11
N GLU A 320 16.69 -8.34 8.42
CA GLU A 320 16.82 -9.45 7.47
C GLU A 320 15.60 -9.64 6.57
N GLN A 321 15.80 -10.33 5.44
CA GLN A 321 14.74 -10.69 4.49
C GLN A 321 13.54 -11.41 5.17
N ALA A 322 13.80 -12.17 6.24
CA ALA A 322 12.78 -12.87 7.01
C ALA A 322 11.71 -11.94 7.62
N CYS A 323 12.04 -10.67 7.93
CA CYS A 323 11.05 -9.70 8.38
C CYS A 323 10.04 -9.39 7.27
N PHE A 324 10.53 -9.15 6.05
CA PHE A 324 9.71 -8.83 4.88
C PHE A 324 8.83 -9.99 4.44
N ASP A 325 9.34 -11.21 4.53
CA ASP A 325 8.64 -12.42 4.10
C ASP A 325 7.40 -12.73 4.95
N LYS A 326 7.30 -12.18 6.17
CA LYS A 326 6.12 -12.25 7.03
C LYS A 326 4.96 -11.36 6.55
N TYR A 327 5.25 -10.30 5.77
CA TYR A 327 4.26 -9.30 5.39
C TYR A 327 4.31 -8.97 3.87
N PRO A 328 3.97 -9.93 3.00
CA PRO A 328 3.68 -9.62 1.60
C PRO A 328 2.43 -8.75 1.49
N LEU A 329 2.46 -7.75 0.60
CA LEU A 329 1.30 -6.89 0.36
C LEU A 329 0.48 -7.42 -0.81
N GLU A 330 -0.83 -7.51 -0.61
CA GLU A 330 -1.78 -7.89 -1.65
C GLU A 330 -2.20 -6.67 -2.47
N LEU A 331 -2.37 -6.86 -3.77
CA LEU A 331 -2.99 -5.87 -4.64
C LEU A 331 -4.46 -5.66 -4.24
N GLU A 332 -4.98 -4.47 -4.51
CA GLU A 332 -6.38 -4.15 -4.23
C GLU A 332 -7.36 -5.03 -5.01
N ASP A 333 -7.00 -5.41 -6.25
CA ASP A 333 -7.74 -6.30 -7.15
C ASP A 333 -7.41 -7.79 -6.95
N GLY A 334 -6.60 -8.10 -5.94
CA GLY A 334 -6.29 -9.46 -5.50
C GLY A 334 -4.96 -10.00 -6.02
N GLY A 335 -4.36 -10.89 -5.23
CA GLY A 335 -3.06 -11.50 -5.54
C GLY A 335 -1.87 -10.58 -5.24
N LEU A 336 -0.65 -11.10 -5.39
CA LEU A 336 0.57 -10.43 -4.91
C LEU A 336 1.37 -9.73 -6.03
N PHE A 337 1.16 -10.15 -7.27
CA PHE A 337 2.07 -9.86 -8.38
C PHE A 337 1.43 -8.93 -9.38
N TYR A 338 2.06 -7.77 -9.62
CA TYR A 338 1.69 -6.87 -10.68
C TYR A 338 2.50 -7.18 -11.94
N TYR A 339 1.82 -7.31 -13.08
CA TYR A 339 2.42 -7.64 -14.38
C TYR A 339 2.40 -6.41 -15.31
N PRO A 340 3.51 -5.65 -15.42
CA PRO A 340 3.56 -4.52 -16.34
C PRO A 340 3.39 -4.98 -17.80
N PRO A 341 2.52 -4.33 -18.60
CA PRO A 341 2.32 -4.71 -20.00
C PRO A 341 3.45 -4.25 -20.92
N LYS A 342 4.21 -3.22 -20.52
CA LYS A 342 5.31 -2.59 -21.29
C LYS A 342 6.17 -1.73 -20.37
N GLY A 343 7.16 -1.04 -20.92
CA GLY A 343 7.88 0.03 -20.23
C GLY A 343 7.03 1.27 -20.04
N GLY A 344 7.33 2.05 -19.01
CA GLY A 344 6.61 3.25 -18.63
C GLY A 344 6.30 3.30 -17.13
N THR A 345 5.49 4.29 -16.76
CA THR A 345 5.08 4.53 -15.38
C THR A 345 3.72 3.91 -15.12
N PHE A 346 3.60 3.16 -14.03
CA PHE A 346 2.40 2.46 -13.63
C PHE A 346 2.05 2.77 -12.19
N THR A 347 0.75 2.88 -11.94
CA THR A 347 0.18 2.96 -10.61
C THR A 347 -0.37 1.59 -10.24
N ALA A 348 0.11 1.03 -9.14
CA ALA A 348 -0.36 -0.22 -8.54
C ALA A 348 -0.86 0.07 -7.13
N ARG A 349 -2.03 -0.47 -6.77
CA ARG A 349 -2.67 -0.22 -5.47
C ARG A 349 -2.55 -1.48 -4.61
N TYR A 350 -1.94 -1.34 -3.44
CA TYR A 350 -1.67 -2.43 -2.50
C TYR A 350 -2.35 -2.18 -1.16
N ARG A 351 -2.79 -3.24 -0.48
CA ARG A 351 -3.36 -3.17 0.87
C ARG A 351 -2.24 -3.21 1.90
N LEU A 352 -2.14 -2.19 2.75
CA LEU A 352 -1.29 -2.29 3.94
C LEU A 352 -1.93 -3.24 4.95
N PRO A 353 -1.15 -3.97 5.77
CA PRO A 353 -1.71 -4.94 6.70
C PRO A 353 -2.60 -4.26 7.76
N ASP A 354 -3.75 -4.86 8.03
CA ASP A 354 -4.65 -4.42 9.10
C ASP A 354 -4.02 -4.64 10.48
N GLY A 355 -4.31 -3.73 11.41
CA GLY A 355 -3.77 -3.74 12.77
C GLY A 355 -2.26 -3.48 12.88
N LEU A 356 -1.54 -3.27 11.76
CA LEU A 356 -0.10 -3.04 11.77
C LEU A 356 0.21 -1.55 11.85
N SER A 357 1.09 -1.20 12.79
CA SER A 357 1.60 0.17 12.94
C SER A 357 3.10 0.17 13.18
N CYS A 358 3.77 1.19 12.66
CA CYS A 358 5.21 1.37 12.78
C CYS A 358 5.55 2.86 12.63
N ASP A 359 6.44 3.37 13.49
CA ASP A 359 7.00 4.70 13.31
C ASP A 359 7.99 4.74 12.15
N HIS A 360 8.62 3.59 11.86
CA HIS A 360 9.57 3.42 10.78
C HIS A 360 9.52 1.99 10.22
N CYS A 361 8.70 1.80 9.18
CA CYS A 361 8.70 0.60 8.35
C CYS A 361 9.62 0.77 7.14
N ILE A 362 10.06 -0.37 6.59
CA ILE A 362 10.59 -0.41 5.21
C ILE A 362 9.60 -1.12 4.31
N LEU A 363 9.23 -0.46 3.21
CA LEU A 363 8.53 -1.04 2.09
C LEU A 363 9.56 -1.56 1.07
N GLN A 364 9.62 -2.87 0.86
CA GLN A 364 10.50 -3.53 -0.11
C GLN A 364 9.74 -3.78 -1.41
N TRP A 365 10.18 -3.14 -2.49
CA TRP A 365 9.79 -3.48 -3.85
C TRP A 365 10.76 -4.49 -4.43
N ARG A 366 10.23 -5.51 -5.11
CA ARG A 366 11.04 -6.47 -5.87
C ARG A 366 10.42 -6.67 -7.24
N TYR A 367 11.21 -6.46 -8.28
CA TYR A 367 10.85 -6.77 -9.67
C TYR A 367 11.66 -7.98 -10.14
N VAL A 368 10.96 -9.03 -10.55
CA VAL A 368 11.55 -10.24 -11.11
C VAL A 368 11.31 -10.17 -12.61
N ALA A 369 12.39 -10.09 -13.39
CA ALA A 369 12.32 -10.11 -14.84
C ALA A 369 11.73 -11.43 -15.36
N GLY A 370 11.38 -11.48 -16.64
CA GLY A 370 10.78 -12.65 -17.27
C GLY A 370 11.24 -12.86 -18.71
N ASN A 371 12.44 -12.40 -19.04
CA ASN A 371 13.00 -12.43 -20.39
C ASN A 371 14.08 -13.51 -20.59
N ASN A 372 14.56 -14.17 -19.52
CA ASN A 372 15.54 -15.24 -19.64
C ASN A 372 14.85 -16.58 -19.90
N TRP A 373 15.50 -17.43 -20.69
CA TRP A 373 15.07 -18.81 -20.91
C TRP A 373 15.63 -19.72 -19.80
N GLY A 374 14.81 -20.60 -19.24
CA GLY A 374 15.28 -21.54 -18.22
C GLY A 374 14.30 -22.68 -17.98
N VAL A 375 14.63 -23.52 -16.99
CA VAL A 375 13.85 -24.70 -16.60
C VAL A 375 12.74 -24.29 -15.62
N CYS A 376 11.51 -24.64 -15.94
CA CYS A 376 10.32 -24.40 -15.12
C CYS A 376 10.20 -25.48 -14.02
N SER A 377 9.35 -25.25 -13.01
CA SER A 377 9.15 -26.17 -11.88
C SER A 377 8.67 -27.57 -12.28
N ASN A 378 7.97 -27.69 -13.41
CA ASN A 378 7.51 -28.97 -13.99
C ASN A 378 8.57 -29.64 -14.89
N GLY A 379 9.80 -29.11 -14.95
CA GLY A 379 10.89 -29.63 -15.76
C GLY A 379 10.86 -29.23 -17.24
N THR A 380 9.83 -28.50 -17.71
CA THR A 380 9.83 -27.94 -19.06
C THR A 380 10.77 -26.75 -19.16
N GLN A 381 11.00 -26.23 -20.36
CA GLN A 381 11.78 -25.00 -20.56
C GLN A 381 10.96 -23.95 -21.26
N ALA A 382 11.05 -22.70 -20.78
CA ALA A 382 10.35 -21.57 -21.36
C ALA A 382 11.04 -20.24 -21.00
N ILE A 383 10.66 -19.18 -21.73
CA ILE A 383 10.95 -17.80 -21.34
C ILE A 383 10.26 -17.49 -20.01
N GLY A 384 10.99 -16.87 -19.08
CA GLY A 384 10.51 -16.51 -17.75
C GLY A 384 10.68 -17.59 -16.69
N CYS A 385 11.23 -18.76 -17.05
CA CYS A 385 11.55 -19.83 -16.12
C CYS A 385 13.03 -19.85 -15.73
N GLY A 386 13.36 -20.51 -14.61
CA GLY A 386 14.70 -20.52 -14.05
C GLY A 386 15.12 -19.16 -13.50
N ASN A 387 16.44 -18.94 -13.41
CA ASN A 387 17.01 -17.71 -12.86
C ASN A 387 16.65 -16.49 -13.74
N GLN A 388 16.11 -15.45 -13.12
CA GLN A 388 15.74 -14.20 -13.77
C GLN A 388 16.46 -13.05 -13.09
N GLU A 389 16.79 -11.99 -13.82
CA GLU A 389 17.33 -10.80 -13.17
C GLU A 389 16.31 -10.23 -12.18
N THR A 390 16.79 -9.76 -11.03
CA THR A 390 15.92 -9.19 -9.99
C THR A 390 16.38 -7.80 -9.59
N PHE A 391 15.41 -6.90 -9.39
CA PHE A 391 15.65 -5.51 -9.01
C PHE A 391 14.99 -5.20 -7.68
N GLY A 392 15.67 -4.46 -6.82
CA GLY A 392 15.18 -4.08 -5.50
C GLY A 392 15.03 -2.57 -5.34
N SER A 393 14.14 -2.17 -4.45
CA SER A 393 14.08 -0.82 -3.90
C SER A 393 13.47 -0.86 -2.51
N CYS A 394 13.92 0.01 -1.62
CA CYS A 394 13.36 0.18 -0.28
C CYS A 394 12.89 1.61 -0.10
N SER A 395 11.69 1.79 0.44
CA SER A 395 11.14 3.09 0.83
C SER A 395 10.88 3.10 2.33
N ASP A 396 11.38 4.12 3.03
CA ASP A 396 11.15 4.30 4.47
C ASP A 396 9.80 4.98 4.69
N ILE A 397 8.85 4.31 5.34
CA ILE A 397 7.48 4.82 5.55
C ILE A 397 7.09 4.71 7.03
N SER A 398 6.07 5.45 7.45
CA SER A 398 5.43 5.25 8.75
C SER A 398 3.99 4.83 8.55
N ILE A 399 3.53 3.85 9.32
CA ILE A 399 2.13 3.44 9.36
C ILE A 399 1.62 3.80 10.74
N ALA A 400 0.85 4.87 10.81
CA ALA A 400 0.14 5.19 12.02
C ALA A 400 -0.87 4.08 12.31
N ARG A 401 -1.04 3.75 13.60
CA ARG A 401 -2.32 3.18 14.01
C ARG A 401 -3.39 4.13 13.50
N LEU A 402 -4.52 3.60 13.03
CA LEU A 402 -5.72 4.41 12.90
C LEU A 402 -5.82 5.22 14.20
N LYS A 403 -5.79 6.56 14.09
CA LYS A 403 -5.92 7.44 15.24
C LYS A 403 -7.34 7.30 15.77
N TYR A 404 -7.57 6.24 16.53
CA TYR A 404 -8.54 6.29 17.60
C TYR A 404 -7.89 7.14 18.67
N ILE A 405 -8.51 8.28 19.00
CA ILE A 405 -8.14 9.07 20.18
C ILE A 405 -8.09 8.07 21.34
N ASP A 406 -6.91 7.84 21.88
CA ASP A 406 -6.76 7.09 23.13
C ASP A 406 -7.72 7.74 24.13
N ALA A 407 -8.62 6.96 24.71
CA ALA A 407 -9.49 7.40 25.80
C ALA A 407 -8.70 7.70 27.10
N GLU A 408 -7.39 7.96 27.00
CA GLU A 408 -6.53 8.48 28.07
C GLU A 408 -6.22 9.98 27.92
N SER A 409 -6.51 10.61 26.78
CA SER A 409 -6.64 12.07 26.72
C SER A 409 -8.11 12.42 26.96
N GLY A 410 -8.41 12.93 28.16
CA GLY A 410 -9.69 13.52 28.51
C GLY A 410 -10.14 14.59 27.49
N PRO A 411 -11.37 15.11 27.64
CA PRO A 411 -11.92 16.07 26.69
C PRO A 411 -10.96 17.23 26.45
N LEU A 412 -10.80 17.58 25.16
CA LEU A 412 -10.22 18.86 24.75
C LEU A 412 -10.88 19.97 25.59
N VAL A 413 -10.05 20.78 26.24
CA VAL A 413 -10.49 21.98 26.95
C VAL A 413 -11.22 22.87 25.95
N ILE A 414 -12.55 22.93 26.07
CA ILE A 414 -13.38 23.90 25.36
C ILE A 414 -13.26 25.21 26.14
N GLU A 415 -12.21 25.99 25.88
CA GLU A 415 -12.17 27.40 26.27
C GLU A 415 -12.51 28.36 25.13
N ASP A 416 -12.64 27.89 23.87
CA ASP A 416 -12.85 28.77 22.71
C ASP A 416 -14.20 28.62 21.98
N ALA A 417 -15.22 28.01 22.59
CA ALA A 417 -16.55 27.87 21.96
C ALA A 417 -17.70 28.62 22.67
N ILE A 418 -17.41 29.65 23.47
CA ILE A 418 -18.45 30.56 24.03
C ILE A 418 -18.37 31.93 23.36
N THR A 419 -18.37 31.99 22.03
CA THR A 419 -18.64 33.28 21.36
C THR A 419 -19.46 33.21 20.08
N GLN A 420 -20.06 32.07 19.74
CA GLN A 420 -21.15 32.05 18.76
C GLN A 420 -22.21 31.00 19.12
N ILE A 421 -23.38 31.53 19.47
CA ILE A 421 -24.71 30.91 19.71
C ILE A 421 -25.01 30.57 21.17
#